data_AF-B7QE88-F1
#
_entry.id   AF-B7QE88-F1
#
_cell.length_a   1.000
_cell.length_b   1.000
_cell.length_c   1.000
_cell.angle_alpha   90.00
_cell.angle_beta   90.00
_cell.angle_gamma   90.00
#
_symmetry.space_group_name_H-M   'P 1'
#
loop_
_entity.id
_entity.type
_entity.pdbx_description
1 polymer ?
#
loop_
_entity_poly.entity_id
_entity_poly.type
_entity_poly.pdbx_seq_one_letter_code
_entity_poly.pdbx_strand_id
1 'polypeptide(L)'
;LTEDEALAQCVLFFTAGLETTSTTIAFAVYQLAVCPDIQDRLRQEVDDCFAKHGPEPSLDAVSKLKYLHCVVSETLRMYPPAL
;
A
#
# COMPACT_ATOMS: atom_id res chain seq x y z
N LEU A 1 -30.27 0.53 -10.08
CA LEU A 1 -29.20 -0.29 -10.66
C LEU A 1 -29.84 -1.51 -11.26
N THR A 2 -29.83 -1.58 -12.58
CA THR A 2 -30.06 -2.85 -13.29
C THR A 2 -28.88 -3.79 -13.04
N GLU A 3 -29.04 -5.08 -13.34
CA GLU A 3 -27.94 -6.05 -13.23
C GLU A 3 -26.74 -5.65 -14.10
N ASP A 4 -27.01 -5.16 -15.32
CA ASP A 4 -25.99 -4.67 -16.24
C ASP A 4 -25.25 -3.44 -15.70
N GLU A 5 -25.99 -2.48 -15.12
CA GLU A 5 -25.38 -1.31 -14.48
C GLU A 5 -24.53 -1.72 -13.29
N ALA A 6 -24.98 -2.68 -12.47
CA ALA A 6 -24.23 -3.17 -11.32
C ALA A 6 -22.94 -3.87 -11.74
N LEU A 7 -23.00 -4.71 -12.78
CA LEU A 7 -21.83 -5.37 -13.35
C LEU A 7 -20.81 -4.36 -13.89
N ALA A 8 -21.28 -3.37 -14.65
CA ALA A 8 -20.43 -2.32 -15.19
C ALA A 8 -19.70 -1.54 -14.09
N GLN A 9 -20.39 -1.22 -12.98
CA GLN A 9 -19.75 -0.57 -11.83
C GLN A 9 -18.71 -1.45 -11.15
N CYS A 10 -18.95 -2.76 -11.00
CA CYS A 10 -17.95 -3.68 -10.44
C CYS A 10 -16.65 -3.70 -11.27
N VAL A 11 -16.76 -3.75 -12.61
CA VAL A 11 -15.60 -3.70 -13.50
C VAL A 11 -14.86 -2.37 -13.38
N LEU A 12 -15.61 -1.26 -13.33
CA LEU A 12 -15.03 0.07 -13.16
C LEU A 12 -14.26 0.21 -11.85
N PHE A 13 -14.84 -0.19 -10.72
CA PHE A 13 -14.17 -0.12 -9.42
C PHE A 13 -12.92 -1.00 -9.35
N PHE A 14 -13.01 -2.21 -9.92
CA PHE A 14 -11.87 -3.13 -9.94
C PHE A 14 -10.71 -2.55 -10.77
N THR A 15 -10.98 -2.11 -11.99
CA THR A 15 -9.95 -1.57 -12.89
C THR A 15 -9.32 -0.28 -12.36
N ALA A 16 -10.14 0.68 -11.90
CA ALA A 16 -9.66 1.92 -11.31
C ALA A 16 -8.81 1.69 -10.05
N GLY A 17 -9.21 0.74 -9.19
CA GLY A 17 -8.44 0.38 -8.01
C GLY A 17 -7.15 -0.37 -8.33
N LEU A 18 -7.17 -1.22 -9.37
CA LEU A 18 -6.03 -2.02 -9.79
C LEU A 18 -4.88 -1.17 -10.32
N GLU A 19 -5.15 -0.29 -11.30
CA GLU A 19 -4.09 0.51 -11.94
C GLU A 19 -3.40 1.45 -10.95
N THR A 20 -4.18 2.12 -10.11
CA THR A 20 -3.65 3.06 -9.12
C THR A 20 -2.85 2.37 -8.02
N THR A 21 -3.36 1.25 -7.49
CA THR A 21 -2.70 0.50 -6.41
C THR A 21 -1.43 -0.19 -6.91
N SER A 22 -1.49 -0.86 -8.07
CA SER A 22 -0.31 -1.54 -8.64
C SER A 22 0.83 -0.57 -8.96
N THR A 23 0.51 0.61 -9.51
CA THR A 23 1.48 1.67 -9.78
C THR A 23 2.11 2.19 -8.49
N THR A 24 1.30 2.45 -7.47
CA THR A 24 1.79 2.92 -6.15
C THR A 24 2.73 1.89 -5.52
N ILE A 25 2.38 0.61 -5.54
CA ILE A 25 3.22 -0.47 -5.00
C ILE A 25 4.54 -0.56 -5.76
N ALA A 26 4.50 -0.50 -7.10
CA ALA A 26 5.70 -0.57 -7.93
C ALA A 26 6.70 0.55 -7.58
N PHE A 27 6.23 1.79 -7.47
CA PHE A 27 7.09 2.92 -7.09
C PHE A 27 7.54 2.87 -5.64
N ALA A 28 6.69 2.41 -4.71
CA ALA A 28 7.10 2.24 -3.31
C ALA A 28 8.25 1.24 -3.19
N VAL A 29 8.13 0.08 -3.84
CA VAL A 29 9.19 -0.94 -3.85
C VAL A 29 10.45 -0.43 -4.54
N TYR A 30 10.31 0.31 -5.65
CA TYR A 30 11.45 0.95 -6.31
C TYR A 30 12.18 1.92 -5.38
N GLN A 31 11.46 2.80 -4.69
CA GLN A 31 12.03 3.77 -3.75
C GLN A 31 12.73 3.07 -2.58
N LEU A 32 12.14 2.00 -2.04
CA LEU A 32 12.78 1.20 -0.99
C LEU A 32 14.04 0.48 -1.49
N ALA A 33 14.09 0.06 -2.76
CA ALA A 33 15.28 -0.57 -3.33
C ALA A 33 16.44 0.42 -3.52
N VAL A 34 16.16 1.70 -3.81
CA VAL A 34 17.19 2.74 -4.00
C VAL A 34 17.55 3.49 -2.71
N CYS A 35 16.73 3.38 -1.66
CA CYS A 35 16.94 3.99 -0.33
C CYS A 35 17.04 2.90 0.76
N PRO A 36 18.18 2.19 0.89
CA PRO A 36 18.32 1.05 1.79
C PRO A 36 18.15 1.42 3.28
N ASP A 37 18.53 2.63 3.68
CA ASP A 37 18.34 3.15 5.04
C ASP A 37 16.85 3.29 5.40
N ILE A 38 16.03 3.75 4.45
CA ILE A 38 14.57 3.84 4.59
C ILE A 38 13.97 2.42 4.64
N GLN A 39 14.46 1.52 3.79
CA GLN A 39 14.02 0.13 3.78
C GLN A 39 14.29 -0.59 5.10
N ASP A 40 15.49 -0.45 5.65
CA ASP A 40 15.87 -1.08 6.91
C ASP A 40 15.04 -0.53 8.08
N ARG A 41 14.79 0.79 8.09
CA ARG A 41 13.92 1.41 9.09
C ARG A 41 12.47 0.92 9.00
N LEU A 42 11.93 0.79 7.79
CA LEU A 42 10.58 0.24 7.60
C LEU A 42 10.52 -1.23 8.02
N ARG A 43 11.53 -2.02 7.64
CA ARG A 43 11.61 -3.43 8.01
C ARG A 43 11.62 -3.60 9.53
N GLN A 44 12.35 -2.76 10.26
CA GLN A 44 12.32 -2.78 11.72
C GLN A 44 10.91 -2.54 12.28
N GLU A 45 10.16 -1.54 11.78
CA GLU A 45 8.79 -1.29 12.24
C GLU A 45 7.86 -2.50 11.96
N VAL A 46 8.05 -3.15 10.81
CA VAL A 46 7.31 -4.36 10.44
C VAL A 46 7.70 -5.51 11.36
N ASP A 47 8.99 -5.79 11.56
CA ASP A 47 9.48 -6.87 12.41
C ASP A 47 9.00 -6.71 13.86
N ASP A 48 9.00 -5.49 14.39
CA ASP A 48 8.44 -5.17 15.71
C ASP A 48 6.94 -5.49 15.80
N CYS A 49 6.19 -5.26 14.72
CA CYS A 49 4.77 -5.59 14.64
C CYS A 49 4.54 -7.10 14.69
N PHE A 50 5.30 -7.87 13.92
CA PHE A 50 5.23 -9.34 13.92
C PHE A 50 5.70 -9.93 15.25
N ALA A 51 6.75 -9.37 15.87
CA ALA A 51 7.18 -9.78 17.20
C ALA A 51 6.08 -9.57 18.26
N LYS A 52 5.28 -8.51 18.12
CA LYS A 52 4.20 -8.17 19.06
C LYS A 52 2.90 -8.95 18.82
N HIS A 53 2.53 -9.21 17.57
CA HIS A 53 1.22 -9.77 17.21
C HIS A 53 1.27 -11.21 16.65
N GLY A 54 2.47 -11.76 16.45
CA GLY A 54 2.68 -13.09 15.89
C GLY A 54 2.81 -13.11 14.36
N PRO A 55 2.78 -14.30 13.74
CA PRO A 55 3.02 -14.48 12.30
C PRO A 55 1.91 -13.89 11.41
N GLU A 56 0.74 -13.59 11.98
CA GLU A 56 -0.41 -13.05 11.26
C GLU A 56 -0.97 -11.84 12.03
N PRO A 57 -0.33 -10.67 11.94
CA PRO A 57 -0.85 -9.45 12.54
C PRO A 57 -2.22 -9.11 11.93
N SER A 58 -3.16 -8.65 12.77
CA SER A 58 -4.47 -8.21 12.30
C SER A 58 -4.37 -6.96 11.43
N LEU A 59 -5.39 -6.72 10.61
CA LEU A 59 -5.47 -5.54 9.76
C LEU A 59 -5.43 -4.22 10.57
N ASP A 60 -5.97 -4.24 11.79
CA ASP A 60 -5.89 -3.13 12.75
C ASP A 60 -4.46 -2.92 13.30
N ALA A 61 -3.68 -3.99 13.47
CA ALA A 61 -2.28 -3.87 13.86
C ALA A 61 -1.44 -3.28 12.71
N VAL A 62 -1.64 -3.76 11.48
CA VAL A 62 -0.93 -3.25 10.28
C VAL A 62 -1.30 -1.79 10.00
N SER A 63 -2.57 -1.41 10.17
CA SER A 63 -3.03 -0.03 9.93
C SER A 63 -2.44 0.99 10.92
N LYS A 64 -1.82 0.54 12.01
CA LYS A 64 -1.15 1.39 13.00
C LYS A 64 0.35 1.59 12.74
N LEU A 65 0.91 0.97 11.71
CA LEU A 65 2.31 1.13 11.32
C LEU A 65 2.53 2.52 10.71
N LYS A 66 3.05 3.44 11.53
CA LYS A 66 3.13 4.86 11.20
C LYS A 66 4.15 5.12 10.09
N TYR A 67 5.30 4.47 10.14
CA TYR A 67 6.35 4.66 9.15
C TYR A 67 5.97 4.04 7.81
N LEU A 68 5.30 2.88 7.80
CA LEU A 68 4.68 2.33 6.61
C LEU A 68 3.75 3.34 5.93
N HIS A 69 2.85 3.99 6.69
CA HIS A 69 1.98 5.05 6.16
C HIS A 69 2.78 6.23 5.60
N CYS A 70 3.87 6.64 6.25
CA CYS A 70 4.74 7.69 5.73
C CYS A 70 5.38 7.30 4.39
N VAL A 71 5.86 6.06 4.24
CA VAL A 71 6.46 5.57 2.98
C VAL A 71 5.44 5.58 1.85
N VAL A 72 4.22 5.10 2.10
CA VAL A 72 3.13 5.13 1.10
C VAL A 72 2.77 6.58 0.75
N SER A 73 2.64 7.45 1.75
CA SER A 73 2.29 8.87 1.54
C SER A 73 3.36 9.61 0.72
N GLU A 74 4.63 9.35 1.00
CA GLU A 74 5.74 9.96 0.27
C GLU A 74 5.84 9.41 -1.16
N THR A 75 5.56 8.12 -1.35
CA THR A 75 5.45 7.51 -2.68
C THR A 75 4.36 8.21 -3.50
N LEU A 76 3.17 8.42 -2.92
CA LEU A 76 2.06 9.12 -3.58
C LEU A 76 2.38 10.59 -3.86
N ARG A 77 3.16 11.26 -3.00
CA ARG A 77 3.62 12.64 -3.21
C ARG A 77 4.59 12.74 -4.40
N MET A 78 5.48 11.77 -4.55
CA MET A 78 6.48 11.73 -5.62
C MET A 78 5.92 11.20 -6.94
N TYR A 79 5.03 10.21 -6.85
CA TYR A 79 4.45 9.47 -7.97
C TYR A 79 2.93 9.39 -7.81
N PRO A 80 2.20 10.50 -8.01
CA PRO A 80 0.75 10.49 -7.95
C PRO A 80 0.19 9.58 -9.06
N PRO A 81 -0.61 8.55 -8.72
CA PRO A 81 -1.09 7.57 -9.70
C PRO A 81 -2.24 8.08 -10.59
N ALA A 82 -2.80 9.26 -10.27
CA ALA A 82 -3.77 9.95 -11.11
C ALA A 82 -3.15 11.26 -11.61
N LEU A 83 -3.34 11.55 -12.91
CA LEU A 83 -3.14 12.87 -13.49
C LEU A 83 -4.27 13.81 -13.08
#